data_AF-A0A1C3F2W3-F1
#
_entry.id   AF-A0A1C3F2W3-F1
#
_cell.length_a   1.000
_cell.length_b   1.000
_cell.length_c   1.000
_cell.angle_alpha   90.00
_cell.angle_beta   90.00
_cell.angle_gamma   90.00
#
_symmetry.space_group_name_H-M   'P 1'
#
loop_
_entity.id
_entity.type
_entity.pdbx_description
1 polymer ?
#
loop_
_entity_poly.entity_id
_entity_poly.type
_entity_poly.pdbx_seq_one_letter_code
_entity_poly.pdbx_strand_id
1 'polypeptide(L)' 'MNVQYLMIPVSDEKRLRLTYVCNKLGITIEHFFDTALREGEMEILSNEALRPGGAFWNEDDQTKGTE' A
#
# COMPACT_ATOMS: atom_id res chain seq x y z
N MET A 1 17.86 2.80 -17.39
CA MET A 1 17.18 2.26 -16.19
C MET A 1 17.52 0.79 -16.08
N ASN A 2 17.96 0.33 -14.91
CA ASN A 2 18.21 -1.08 -14.67
C ASN A 2 16.87 -1.69 -14.23
N VAL A 3 16.24 -2.50 -15.09
CA VAL A 3 14.95 -3.12 -14.78
C VAL A 3 15.23 -4.40 -13.99
N GLN A 4 14.77 -4.46 -12.75
CA GLN A 4 14.77 -5.70 -11.96
C GLN A 4 13.38 -6.32 -12.02
N TYR A 5 13.31 -7.59 -12.39
CA TYR A 5 12.07 -8.33 -12.47
C TYR A 5 11.74 -8.99 -11.12
N LEU A 6 10.53 -8.75 -10.62
CA LEU A 6 9.96 -9.48 -9.49
C LEU A 6 9.16 -10.68 -10.00
N MET A 7 9.52 -11.88 -9.54
CA MET A 7 8.79 -13.11 -9.84
C MET A 7 7.91 -13.50 -8.66
N ILE A 8 6.59 -13.50 -8.86
CA ILE A 8 5.62 -13.90 -7.83
C ILE A 8 4.96 -15.22 -8.25
N PRO A 9 5.20 -16.33 -7.53
CA PRO A 9 4.53 -17.58 -7.82
C PRO A 9 3.04 -17.48 -7.46
N VAL A 10 2.18 -17.74 -8.44
CA VAL A 10 0.72 -17.74 -8.28
C VAL A 10 0.14 -18.98 -8.95
N SER A 11 -1.01 -19.47 -8.46
CA SER A 11 -1.74 -20.55 -9.14
C SER A 11 -2.31 -20.08 -10.48
N ASP A 12 -2.55 -21.04 -11.39
CA ASP A 12 -3.15 -20.74 -12.69
C ASP A 12 -4.49 -20.03 -12.58
N GLU A 13 -5.34 -20.45 -11.65
CA GLU A 13 -6.63 -19.83 -11.38
C GLU A 13 -6.48 -18.35 -10.99
N LYS A 14 -5.54 -18.04 -10.09
CA LYS A 14 -5.27 -16.66 -9.65
C LYS A 14 -4.72 -15.82 -10.81
N ARG A 15 -3.82 -16.39 -11.62
CA ARG A 15 -3.29 -15.74 -12.82
C ARG A 15 -4.40 -15.40 -13.83
N LEU A 16 -5.31 -16.33 -14.09
CA LEU A 16 -6.45 -16.12 -15.00
C LEU A 16 -7.38 -15.05 -14.47
N ARG A 17 -7.71 -15.08 -13.17
CA ARG A 17 -8.56 -14.07 -12.53
C ARG A 17 -7.92 -12.68 -12.61
N LEU A 18 -6.62 -12.55 -12.31
CA LEU A 18 -5.89 -11.28 -12.42
C LEU A 18 -5.93 -10.73 -13.86
N THR A 19 -5.65 -11.59 -14.84
CA THR A 19 -5.68 -11.24 -16.26
C THR A 19 -7.07 -10.76 -16.68
N TYR A 20 -8.12 -11.47 -16.27
CA TYR A 20 -9.51 -11.11 -16.56
C TYR A 20 -9.87 -9.72 -16.01
N VAL A 21 -9.51 -9.43 -14.76
CA VAL A 21 -9.79 -8.14 -14.12
C VAL A 21 -9.04 -7.01 -14.82
N CYS A 22 -7.74 -7.19 -15.09
CA CYS A 22 -6.93 -6.19 -15.79
C CYS A 22 -7.52 -5.87 -17.18
N ASN A 23 -7.94 -6.89 -17.93
CA ASN A 23 -8.60 -6.71 -19.23
C ASN A 23 -9.92 -5.95 -19.13
N LYS A 24 -10.73 -6.20 -18.09
CA LYS A 24 -12.01 -5.50 -17.89
C LYS A 24 -11.82 -4.02 -17.51
N LEU A 25 -10.77 -3.72 -16.77
CA LEU A 25 -10.43 -2.36 -16.36
C LEU A 25 -9.61 -1.60 -17.42
N GLY A 26 -9.08 -2.30 -18.43
CA GLY A 26 -8.23 -1.69 -19.47
C GLY A 26 -6.86 -1.27 -18.95
N ILE A 27 -6.33 -1.97 -17.94
CA ILE A 27 -5.05 -1.67 -17.29
C ILE A 27 -4.06 -2.82 -17.47
N THR A 28 -2.76 -2.53 -17.29
CA THR A 28 -1.72 -3.55 -17.24
C THR A 28 -1.66 -4.21 -15.86
N ILE A 29 -1.07 -5.41 -15.80
CA ILE A 29 -0.81 -6.09 -14.53
C ILE A 29 0.14 -5.26 -13.64
N GLU A 30 1.13 -4.59 -14.24
CA GLU A 30 2.04 -3.67 -13.55
C GLU A 30 1.26 -2.54 -12.86
N HIS A 31 0.37 -1.87 -13.59
CA HIS A 31 -0.44 -0.79 -13.02
C HIS A 31 -1.38 -1.26 -11.90
N PHE A 32 -1.90 -2.49 -12.01
CA PHE A 32 -2.67 -3.10 -10.94
C PHE A 32 -1.82 -3.29 -9.67
N PHE A 33 -0.58 -3.78 -9.81
CA PHE A 33 0.33 -3.94 -8.68
C PHE A 33 0.78 -2.61 -8.09
N ASP A 34 1.08 -1.59 -8.91
CA ASP A 34 1.42 -0.26 -8.41
C ASP A 34 0.28 0.34 -7.56
N THR A 35 -0.95 0.15 -8.02
CA THR A 35 -2.14 0.60 -7.30
C THR A 35 -2.30 -0.15 -5.98
N ALA A 36 -2.21 -1.49 -6.01
CA ALA A 36 -2.35 -2.32 -4.82
C ALA A 36 -1.23 -2.07 -3.79
N LEU A 37 0.01 -1.82 -4.24
CA LEU A 37 1.14 -1.46 -3.39
C LEU A 37 0.85 -0.14 -2.67
N ARG A 38 0.41 0.88 -3.41
CA ARG A 38 0.07 2.19 -2.83
C ARG A 38 -1.05 2.09 -1.80
N GLU A 39 -2.09 1.30 -2.06
CA GLU A 39 -3.17 1.07 -1.09
C GLU A 39 -2.65 0.37 0.17
N GLY A 40 -1.81 -0.66 0.02
CA GLY A 40 -1.19 -1.37 1.15
C GLY A 40 -0.25 -0.47 1.96
N GLU A 41 0.54 0.38 1.31
CA GLU A 41 1.40 1.37 1.97
C GLU A 41 0.57 2.34 2.81
N MET A 42 -0.54 2.85 2.27
CA MET A 42 -1.44 3.74 3.02
C MET A 42 -2.09 3.04 4.22
N GLU A 43 -2.47 1.77 4.08
CA GLU A 43 -3.01 0.99 5.20
C GLU A 43 -1.98 0.77 6.31
N ILE A 44 -0.73 0.45 5.95
CA ILE A 44 0.38 0.30 6.89
C ILE A 44 0.63 1.61 7.63
N LEU A 45 0.77 2.72 6.90
CA LEU A 45 1.01 4.04 7.50
C LEU A 45 -0.13 4.50 8.41
N SER A 46 -1.38 4.24 8.02
CA SER A 46 -2.57 4.53 8.84
C SER A 46 -2.55 3.72 10.14
N ASN A 47 -2.28 2.42 10.06
CA ASN A 47 -2.20 1.56 11.23
C ASN A 47 -1.00 1.91 12.13
N GLU A 48 0.14 2.29 11.56
CA GLU A 48 1.31 2.76 12.31
C GLU A 48 1.06 4.10 13.00
N ALA A 49 0.33 5.02 12.37
CA ALA A 49 -0.06 6.28 12.97
C ALA A 49 -1.02 6.08 14.16
N LEU A 50 -1.95 5.13 14.05
CA LEU A 50 -3.00 4.85 15.05
C LEU A 50 -2.56 3.92 16.19
N ARG A 51 -1.42 3.21 16.05
CA ARG A 51 -0.84 2.39 17.10
C ARG A 51 -0.54 3.21 18.35
N PRO A 52 -0.74 2.69 19.58
CA PRO A 52 -0.35 3.39 20.81
C PRO A 52 1.15 3.75 20.76
N GLY A 53 1.47 5.05 20.79
CA GLY A 53 2.83 5.60 20.61
C GLY A 53 3.22 5.96 19.16
N GLY A 54 2.30 5.83 18.21
CA GLY A 54 2.44 6.31 16.83
C GLY A 54 2.36 7.84 16.72
N ALA A 55 2.58 8.38 15.52
CA ALA A 55 2.63 9.82 15.27
C ALA A 55 1.37 10.60 15.73
N PHE A 56 0.21 9.93 15.83
CA PHE A 56 -1.01 10.50 16.40
C PHE A 56 -1.00 10.60 17.93
N TRP A 57 -0.30 9.69 18.60
CA TRP A 57 -0.15 9.67 20.07
C TRP A 57 1.05 10.48 20.57
N ASN A 58 1.98 10.81 19.67
CA ASN A 58 3.06 11.76 19.94
C ASN A 58 2.55 13.20 19.79
N GLU A 59 1.47 13.54 20.50
CA GLU A 59 1.19 14.94 20.86
C GLU A 59 2.12 15.34 22.03
N ASP A 60 3.43 15.31 21.77
CA ASP A 60 4.40 16.12 22.52
C ASP A 60 4.32 17.57 22.02
N ASP A 61 3.12 18.15 22.09
CA ASP A 61 2.91 19.60 22.08
C ASP A 61 1.92 20.02 23.19
N GLN A 62 2.01 19.32 24.33
CA GLN A 62 1.88 19.97 25.65
C GLN A 62 3.07 20.91 25.88
N THR A 63 3.27 21.89 24.99
CA THR A 63 4.18 23.00 25.25
C THR A 63 3.38 24.14 25.83
N LYS A 64 3.25 24.09 27.16
CA LYS A 64 3.23 25.21 28.11
C LYS A 64 3.00 26.60 27.49
N GLY A 65 1.82 27.13 27.72
CA GLY A 65 1.51 28.56 27.65
C GLY A 65 0.56 28.92 28.78
N THR A 66 1.08 28.88 30.01
CA THR A 66 0.49 29.57 31.16
C THR A 66 0.78 31.06 30.97
N GLU A 67 -0.26 31.87 30.81
CA GLU A 67 -0.34 33.26 31.28
C GLU A 67 -1.81 33.66 31.42
#